data_AF-A0A4V1UNV7-F1
#
_entry.id   AF-A0A4V1UNV7-F1
#
_cell.length_a   1.000
_cell.length_b   1.000
_cell.length_c   1.000
_cell.angle_alpha   90.00
_cell.angle_beta   90.00
_cell.angle_gamma   90.00
#
_symmetry.space_group_name_H-M   'P 1'
#
loop_
_entity.id
_entity.type
_entity.pdbx_description
1 polymer ?
#
loop_
_entity_poly.entity_id
_entity_poly.type
_entity_poly.pdbx_seq_one_letter_code
_entity_poly.pdbx_strand_id
1 'polypeptide(L)'
;LELHPYLNPDGILGGLWFPTDGRGNATDTTMSLVRGAQQNGAKIFERVTVTGTAVSGNRVTGVRTSEGDIDAEYVVNCTGMWGRETAAEIGVDIPLQALAHYYVVTEEIKGLQKNLPTVKSGDDYSYLKDEVSALMVGFFEPGSYPWASRGIPKNRGSFIRLPEDWDHLGPFYEKMIDRVPILAETGIRLHFCGPESFTPDGMYHLGEAPNLRNYFIAAGFNSVGFLSGPGAGGVLADWIIDGTPSIDLPEADPGRTQRHEVNRRFLEKRALEYLDESYEIHYPFKQKTSARELRKSPLFHRTESAGAVFGELAGWERPNWYAPDGEPKTYQYSYNRQNWFEHSAAEHRAVRESVGMLDVSSFGKIMVQGRDAQSFLSRLSVNNVDFEPGGIVYT
;
A
#
# COMPACT_ATOMS: atom_id res chain seq x y z
N LEU A 1 -31.59 0.24 -4.52
CA LEU A 1 -32.36 1.20 -5.33
C LEU A 1 -33.01 2.30 -4.50
N GLU A 2 -33.68 2.00 -3.36
CA GLU A 2 -34.24 3.04 -2.48
C GLU A 2 -33.21 4.09 -2.04
N LEU A 3 -31.99 3.65 -1.71
CA LEU A 3 -30.88 4.52 -1.29
C LEU A 3 -30.16 5.24 -2.45
N HIS A 4 -30.23 4.69 -3.67
CA HIS A 4 -29.55 5.24 -4.84
C HIS A 4 -30.37 4.95 -6.09
N PRO A 5 -31.32 5.83 -6.46
CA PRO A 5 -32.33 5.54 -7.48
C PRO A 5 -31.78 5.54 -8.92
N TYR A 6 -30.56 6.04 -9.13
CA TYR A 6 -29.91 6.09 -10.44
C TYR A 6 -29.22 4.79 -10.85
N LEU A 7 -29.17 3.79 -9.96
CA LEU A 7 -28.57 2.49 -10.28
C LEU A 7 -29.50 1.67 -11.18
N ASN A 8 -28.93 1.06 -12.21
CA ASN A 8 -29.57 -0.04 -12.92
C ASN A 8 -29.51 -1.31 -12.04
N PRO A 9 -30.67 -1.91 -11.66
CA PRO A 9 -30.69 -3.11 -10.83
C PRO A 9 -30.24 -4.39 -11.55
N ASP A 10 -30.15 -4.38 -12.87
CA ASP A 10 -29.81 -5.57 -13.64
C ASP A 10 -28.42 -6.11 -13.22
N GLY A 11 -28.36 -7.42 -12.97
CA GLY A 11 -27.17 -8.11 -12.48
C GLY A 11 -26.79 -7.84 -11.02
N ILE A 12 -27.48 -6.94 -10.29
CA ILE A 12 -27.19 -6.69 -8.87
C ILE A 12 -27.79 -7.82 -8.02
N LEU A 13 -26.92 -8.61 -7.40
CA LEU A 13 -27.33 -9.65 -6.45
C LEU A 13 -27.57 -9.11 -5.04
N GLY A 14 -26.88 -8.02 -4.67
CA GLY A 14 -26.96 -7.40 -3.35
C GLY A 14 -25.92 -6.29 -3.19
N GLY A 15 -25.83 -5.73 -1.98
CA GLY A 15 -24.84 -4.71 -1.65
C GLY A 15 -24.61 -4.60 -0.14
N LEU A 16 -23.45 -4.07 0.23
CA LEU A 16 -23.11 -3.73 1.61
C LEU A 16 -23.28 -2.22 1.79
N TRP A 17 -23.99 -1.82 2.85
CA TRP A 17 -24.25 -0.42 3.16
C TRP A 17 -23.70 -0.06 4.53
N PHE A 18 -22.81 0.93 4.55
CA PHE A 18 -22.22 1.49 5.76
C PHE A 18 -22.83 2.89 5.98
N PRO A 19 -23.89 3.02 6.79
CA PRO A 19 -24.61 4.28 6.97
C PRO A 19 -23.78 5.39 7.62
N THR A 20 -22.70 5.03 8.30
CA THR A 20 -21.78 5.96 8.98
C THR A 20 -20.63 6.41 8.09
N ASP A 21 -20.47 5.82 6.90
CA ASP A 21 -19.46 6.26 5.96
C ASP A 21 -19.81 7.65 5.42
N GLY A 22 -18.77 8.36 5.01
CA GLY A 22 -18.91 9.72 4.50
C GLY A 22 -17.92 10.02 3.40
N ARG A 23 -17.96 11.27 2.98
CA ARG A 23 -17.05 11.86 2.01
C ARG A 23 -16.76 13.28 2.45
N GLY A 24 -15.64 13.81 1.98
CA GLY A 24 -15.31 15.20 2.19
C GLY A 24 -14.67 15.79 0.94
N ASN A 25 -14.63 17.12 0.91
CA ASN A 25 -13.81 17.84 -0.04
C ASN A 25 -12.37 17.87 0.48
N ALA A 26 -11.43 17.33 -0.30
CA ALA A 26 -10.03 17.22 0.10
C ALA A 26 -9.40 18.59 0.38
N THR A 27 -9.69 19.60 -0.44
CA THR A 27 -9.19 20.97 -0.28
C THR A 27 -9.72 21.59 1.01
N ASP A 28 -11.04 21.57 1.23
CA ASP A 28 -11.65 22.20 2.41
C ASP A 28 -11.21 21.52 3.71
N THR A 29 -11.08 20.20 3.69
CA THR A 29 -10.57 19.42 4.83
C THR A 29 -9.14 19.81 5.14
N THR A 30 -8.27 19.86 4.12
CA THR A 30 -6.87 20.27 4.26
C THR A 30 -6.77 21.69 4.81
N MET A 31 -7.53 22.63 4.25
CA MET A 31 -7.52 24.02 4.70
C MET A 31 -8.08 24.17 6.13
N SER A 32 -9.01 23.32 6.54
CA SER A 32 -9.53 23.28 7.91
C SER A 32 -8.46 22.78 8.89
N LEU A 33 -7.70 21.74 8.53
CA LEU A 33 -6.56 21.25 9.31
C LEU A 33 -5.45 22.31 9.41
N VAL A 34 -5.12 22.99 8.31
CA VAL A 34 -4.17 24.12 8.26
C VAL A 34 -4.55 25.20 9.27
N ARG A 35 -5.81 25.64 9.26
CA ARG A 35 -6.31 26.66 10.19
C ARG A 35 -6.23 26.19 11.64
N GLY A 36 -6.63 24.95 11.92
CA GLY A 36 -6.54 24.35 13.26
C GLY A 36 -5.10 24.29 13.75
N ALA A 37 -4.16 23.88 12.90
CA ALA A 37 -2.74 23.81 13.25
C ALA A 37 -2.17 25.21 13.56
N GLN A 38 -2.48 26.22 12.73
CA GLN A 38 -2.04 27.61 12.95
C GLN A 38 -2.60 28.22 14.23
N GLN A 39 -3.87 27.95 14.55
CA GLN A 39 -4.49 28.38 15.82
C GLN A 39 -3.78 27.79 17.05
N ASN A 40 -3.12 26.64 16.88
CA ASN A 40 -2.29 25.99 17.92
C ASN A 40 -0.79 26.30 17.77
N GLY A 41 -0.42 27.30 16.97
CA GLY A 41 0.95 27.82 16.89
C GLY A 41 1.84 27.21 15.80
N ALA A 42 1.32 26.28 14.98
CA ALA A 42 2.09 25.75 13.84
C ALA A 42 2.38 26.84 12.80
N LYS A 43 3.59 26.83 12.24
CA LYS A 43 3.99 27.70 11.13
C LYS A 43 3.96 26.92 9.83
N ILE A 44 3.38 27.51 8.79
CA ILE A 44 3.24 26.87 7.47
C ILE A 44 3.93 27.77 6.45
N PHE A 45 4.87 27.18 5.71
CA PHE A 45 5.67 27.86 4.70
C PHE A 45 5.41 27.22 3.34
N GLU A 46 4.65 27.90 2.50
CA GLU A 46 4.37 27.47 1.14
C GLU A 46 5.43 27.98 0.16
N ARG A 47 5.58 27.31 -0.98
CA ARG A 47 6.60 27.63 -2.00
C ARG A 47 8.05 27.56 -1.47
N VAL A 48 8.26 26.86 -0.36
CA VAL A 48 9.57 26.56 0.21
C VAL A 48 9.91 25.12 -0.12
N THR A 49 10.91 24.91 -0.97
CA THR A 49 11.30 23.57 -1.41
C THR A 49 12.32 23.00 -0.44
N VAL A 50 12.04 21.82 0.13
CA VAL A 50 13.07 21.05 0.85
C VAL A 50 14.05 20.49 -0.18
N THR A 51 15.33 20.85 -0.05
CA THR A 51 16.42 20.46 -0.95
C THR A 51 17.34 19.41 -0.35
N GLY A 52 17.11 19.05 0.92
CA GLY A 52 17.77 17.93 1.56
C GLY A 52 17.47 17.88 3.06
N THR A 53 17.82 16.76 3.68
CA THR A 53 17.66 16.56 5.13
C THR A 53 19.05 16.63 5.79
N ALA A 54 19.13 17.26 6.96
CA ALA A 54 20.36 17.37 7.75
C ALA A 54 20.41 16.22 8.78
N VAL A 55 21.55 15.54 8.86
CA VAL A 55 21.74 14.35 9.70
C VAL A 55 23.07 14.45 10.45
N SER A 56 23.07 14.12 11.74
CA SER A 56 24.27 14.00 12.57
C SER A 56 24.31 12.62 13.22
N GLY A 57 25.31 11.81 12.84
CA GLY A 57 25.35 10.40 13.23
C GLY A 57 24.17 9.63 12.63
N ASN A 58 23.34 9.05 13.49
CA ASN A 58 22.14 8.30 13.11
C ASN A 58 20.84 9.04 13.47
N ARG A 59 20.84 10.37 13.50
CA ARG A 59 19.68 11.18 13.90
C ARG A 59 19.51 12.38 12.97
N VAL A 60 18.28 12.70 12.63
CA VAL A 60 17.95 13.93 11.91
C VAL A 60 18.18 15.16 12.80
N THR A 61 18.58 16.27 12.20
CA THR A 61 18.81 17.55 12.89
C THR A 61 18.13 18.75 12.22
N GLY A 62 17.48 18.55 11.08
CA GLY A 62 16.80 19.62 10.36
C GLY A 62 16.60 19.32 8.88
N VAL A 63 16.16 20.34 8.15
CA VAL A 63 15.98 20.32 6.69
C VAL A 63 16.62 21.54 6.05
N ARG A 64 17.20 21.34 4.87
CA ARG A 64 17.72 22.40 4.00
C ARG A 64 16.62 22.82 3.05
N THR A 65 16.45 24.13 2.85
CA THR A 65 15.37 24.63 1.99
C THR A 65 15.83 25.71 1.01
N SER A 66 14.98 26.06 0.05
CA SER A 66 15.22 27.16 -0.89
C SER A 66 15.29 28.54 -0.22
N GLU A 67 14.73 28.70 0.99
CA GLU A 67 14.65 29.97 1.73
C GLU A 67 15.51 29.98 3.01
N GLY A 68 16.44 29.03 3.13
CA GLY A 68 17.31 28.84 4.30
C GLY A 68 17.02 27.55 5.06
N ASP A 69 17.96 27.17 5.91
CA ASP A 69 17.88 25.92 6.66
C ASP A 69 16.96 26.06 7.89
N ILE A 70 16.29 24.96 8.24
CA ILE A 70 15.42 24.87 9.42
C ILE A 70 15.95 23.75 10.31
N ASP A 71 16.41 24.12 11.51
CA ASP A 71 16.78 23.15 12.55
C ASP A 71 15.52 22.48 13.10
N ALA A 72 15.57 21.15 13.25
CA ALA A 72 14.46 20.37 13.77
C ALA A 72 14.95 19.11 14.49
N GLU A 73 14.40 18.83 15.67
CA GLU A 73 14.68 17.58 16.39
C GLU A 73 14.01 16.36 15.71
N TYR A 74 12.84 16.58 15.10
CA TYR A 74 12.04 15.59 14.39
C TYR A 74 11.71 16.07 12.99
N VAL A 75 11.72 15.15 12.03
CA VAL A 75 11.29 15.41 10.65
C VAL A 75 10.32 14.32 10.23
N VAL A 76 9.17 14.70 9.70
CA VAL A 76 8.18 13.75 9.17
C VAL A 76 8.09 13.91 7.66
N ASN A 77 8.39 12.86 6.91
CA ASN A 77 8.24 12.81 5.47
C ASN A 77 6.78 12.50 5.11
N CYS A 78 6.03 13.55 4.80
CA CYS A 78 4.67 13.50 4.26
C CYS A 78 4.61 13.94 2.79
N THR A 79 5.65 13.71 1.99
CA THR A 79 5.76 14.27 0.63
C THR A 79 5.05 13.44 -0.45
N GLY A 80 4.06 12.61 -0.07
CA GLY A 80 3.22 11.86 -1.02
C GLY A 80 4.04 11.02 -1.99
N MET A 81 3.80 11.18 -3.30
CA MET A 81 4.55 10.46 -4.34
C MET A 81 6.04 10.83 -4.43
N TRP A 82 6.46 11.97 -3.87
CA TRP A 82 7.86 12.36 -3.75
C TRP A 82 8.57 11.68 -2.57
N GLY A 83 7.84 10.96 -1.71
CA GLY A 83 8.37 10.37 -0.47
C GLY A 83 9.68 9.62 -0.68
N ARG A 84 9.71 8.76 -1.71
CA ARG A 84 10.89 7.99 -2.11
C ARG A 84 12.09 8.88 -2.48
N GLU A 85 11.86 9.92 -3.26
CA GLU A 85 12.94 10.81 -3.73
C GLU A 85 13.49 11.68 -2.59
N THR A 86 12.61 12.17 -1.72
CA THR A 86 12.99 12.96 -0.54
C THR A 86 13.84 12.14 0.44
N ALA A 87 13.53 10.84 0.60
CA ALA A 87 14.21 9.96 1.55
C ALA A 87 15.51 9.33 0.99
N ALA A 88 15.61 9.17 -0.34
CA ALA A 88 16.74 8.48 -0.97
C ALA A 88 18.11 9.12 -0.66
N GLU A 89 18.17 10.46 -0.56
CA GLU A 89 19.42 11.20 -0.32
C GLU A 89 20.03 10.93 1.07
N ILE A 90 19.22 10.46 2.02
CA ILE A 90 19.65 10.14 3.40
C ILE A 90 19.66 8.64 3.68
N GLY A 91 19.54 7.80 2.64
CA GLY A 91 19.60 6.35 2.77
C GLY A 91 18.39 5.72 3.46
N VAL A 92 17.24 6.41 3.45
CA VAL A 92 15.97 5.88 3.94
C VAL A 92 15.16 5.34 2.77
N ASP A 93 14.81 4.07 2.87
CA ASP A 93 14.07 3.33 1.85
C ASP A 93 12.55 3.49 2.04
N ILE A 94 11.87 4.00 1.01
CA ILE A 94 10.40 4.08 0.96
C ILE A 94 9.95 3.48 -0.39
N PRO A 95 9.49 2.22 -0.45
CA PRO A 95 9.16 1.53 -1.69
C PRO A 95 7.79 1.99 -2.21
N LEU A 96 7.76 3.14 -2.87
CA LEU A 96 6.55 3.64 -3.55
C LEU A 96 6.83 4.03 -5.00
N GLN A 97 5.77 4.00 -5.80
CA GLN A 97 5.76 4.34 -7.22
C GLN A 97 4.51 5.14 -7.56
N ALA A 98 4.69 6.25 -8.28
CA ALA A 98 3.58 6.99 -8.84
C ALA A 98 2.95 6.19 -9.99
N LEU A 99 1.64 5.97 -9.96
CA LEU A 99 0.85 5.34 -11.01
C LEU A 99 -0.21 6.31 -11.52
N ALA A 100 -0.59 6.20 -12.79
CA ALA A 100 -1.70 6.98 -13.34
C ALA A 100 -3.04 6.54 -12.74
N HIS A 101 -3.88 7.48 -12.31
CA HIS A 101 -5.21 7.20 -11.78
C HIS A 101 -6.23 8.16 -12.37
N TYR A 102 -7.41 7.63 -12.72
CA TYR A 102 -8.41 8.34 -13.49
C TYR A 102 -9.67 8.62 -12.66
N TYR A 103 -10.25 9.80 -12.89
CA TYR A 103 -11.65 10.05 -12.58
C TYR A 103 -12.27 11.01 -13.59
N VAL A 104 -13.57 10.85 -13.79
CA VAL A 104 -14.39 11.67 -14.65
C VAL A 104 -15.41 12.40 -13.79
N VAL A 105 -15.62 13.69 -14.06
CA VAL A 105 -16.71 14.47 -13.47
C VAL A 105 -17.63 14.91 -14.57
N THR A 106 -18.92 14.61 -14.40
CA THR A 106 -19.94 15.00 -15.37
C THR A 106 -20.21 16.51 -15.32
N GLU A 107 -20.94 16.98 -16.31
CA GLU A 107 -21.68 18.24 -16.24
C GLU A 107 -22.79 18.15 -15.17
N GLU A 108 -23.42 19.29 -14.90
CA GLU A 108 -24.51 19.37 -13.94
C GLU A 108 -25.74 18.57 -14.42
N ILE A 109 -26.25 17.71 -13.53
CA ILE A 109 -27.45 16.92 -13.74
C ILE A 109 -28.61 17.61 -13.02
N LYS A 110 -29.54 18.17 -13.80
CA LYS A 110 -30.70 18.87 -13.26
C LYS A 110 -31.57 17.93 -12.44
N GLY A 111 -31.79 18.28 -11.17
CA GLY A 111 -32.61 17.50 -10.24
C GLY A 111 -31.87 16.29 -9.63
N LEU A 112 -30.54 16.23 -9.73
CA LEU A 112 -29.75 15.23 -9.02
C LEU A 112 -30.00 15.32 -7.51
N GLN A 113 -30.32 14.19 -6.91
CA GLN A 113 -30.44 14.09 -5.46
C GLN A 113 -29.08 14.34 -4.81
N LYS A 114 -29.10 15.07 -3.69
CA LYS A 114 -27.90 15.36 -2.91
C LYS A 114 -27.66 14.27 -1.88
N ASN A 115 -26.41 14.11 -1.47
CA ASN A 115 -26.03 13.20 -0.39
C ASN A 115 -26.33 11.73 -0.71
N LEU A 116 -26.19 11.33 -1.98
CA LEU A 116 -26.29 9.93 -2.37
C LEU A 116 -25.16 9.13 -1.70
N PRO A 117 -25.40 7.88 -1.27
CA PRO A 117 -24.32 7.01 -0.83
C PRO A 117 -23.28 6.84 -1.93
N THR A 118 -21.99 6.86 -1.57
CA THR A 118 -20.94 6.49 -2.51
C THR A 118 -21.11 5.03 -2.91
N VAL A 119 -21.15 4.78 -4.21
CA VAL A 119 -21.24 3.44 -4.78
C VAL A 119 -19.83 2.96 -5.10
N LYS A 120 -19.49 1.74 -4.71
CA LYS A 120 -18.32 1.03 -5.21
C LYS A 120 -18.80 -0.22 -5.94
N SER A 121 -18.35 -0.42 -7.17
CA SER A 121 -18.69 -1.60 -7.96
C SER A 121 -17.41 -2.29 -8.41
N GLY A 122 -17.15 -3.48 -7.85
CA GLY A 122 -15.98 -4.30 -8.16
C GLY A 122 -15.94 -4.73 -9.62
N ASP A 123 -17.06 -5.28 -10.12
CA ASP A 123 -17.20 -5.77 -11.49
C ASP A 123 -16.99 -4.67 -12.55
N ASP A 124 -17.32 -3.43 -12.18
CA ASP A 124 -17.19 -2.24 -13.03
C ASP A 124 -15.84 -1.49 -12.80
N TYR A 125 -14.98 -1.99 -11.90
CA TYR A 125 -13.70 -1.37 -11.50
C TYR A 125 -13.83 0.11 -11.12
N SER A 126 -14.96 0.51 -10.55
CA SER A 126 -15.32 1.93 -10.46
C SER A 126 -16.04 2.29 -9.17
N TYR A 127 -15.88 3.53 -8.75
CA TYR A 127 -16.71 4.14 -7.70
C TYR A 127 -17.38 5.41 -8.19
N LEU A 128 -18.54 5.70 -7.62
CA LEU A 128 -19.37 6.84 -7.97
C LEU A 128 -19.78 7.61 -6.71
N LYS A 129 -19.68 8.93 -6.78
CA LYS A 129 -20.26 9.84 -5.78
C LYS A 129 -20.86 11.07 -6.47
N ASP A 130 -21.92 11.65 -5.91
CA ASP A 130 -22.28 13.02 -6.28
C ASP A 130 -21.20 14.04 -5.85
N GLU A 131 -21.00 15.02 -6.72
CA GLU A 131 -20.11 16.16 -6.56
C GLU A 131 -20.95 17.42 -6.81
N VAL A 132 -21.56 17.92 -5.74
CA VAL A 132 -22.51 19.05 -5.75
C VAL A 132 -23.77 18.74 -6.56
N SER A 133 -23.79 19.04 -7.86
CA SER A 133 -24.88 18.76 -8.80
C SER A 133 -24.43 17.93 -9.99
N ALA A 134 -23.21 17.39 -9.95
CA ALA A 134 -22.65 16.45 -10.92
C ALA A 134 -22.41 15.07 -10.28
N LEU A 135 -22.04 14.10 -11.10
CA LEU A 135 -21.50 12.82 -10.65
C LEU A 135 -19.99 12.78 -10.91
N MET A 136 -19.25 12.18 -9.99
CA MET A 136 -17.84 11.82 -10.18
C MET A 136 -17.74 10.29 -10.21
N VAL A 137 -17.13 9.77 -11.28
CA VAL A 137 -16.79 8.36 -11.45
C VAL A 137 -15.26 8.24 -11.36
N GLY A 138 -14.75 7.48 -10.41
CA GLY A 138 -13.32 7.15 -10.33
C GLY A 138 -13.08 5.68 -10.60
N PHE A 139 -11.86 5.34 -11.05
CA PHE A 139 -11.58 4.04 -11.65
C PHE A 139 -10.34 3.39 -11.01
N PHE A 140 -10.44 2.10 -10.73
CA PHE A 140 -9.34 1.22 -10.31
C PHE A 140 -9.22 0.09 -11.32
N GLU A 141 -9.12 0.47 -12.59
CA GLU A 141 -9.17 -0.41 -13.73
C GLU A 141 -7.80 -1.06 -14.02
N PRO A 142 -7.78 -2.31 -14.50
CA PRO A 142 -6.54 -2.93 -14.94
C PRO A 142 -5.99 -2.22 -16.18
N GLY A 143 -4.67 -2.11 -16.26
CA GLY A 143 -3.98 -1.53 -17.43
C GLY A 143 -3.52 -0.09 -17.25
N SER A 144 -3.51 0.41 -16.01
CA SER A 144 -2.79 1.64 -15.67
C SER A 144 -1.26 1.47 -15.91
N TYR A 145 -0.48 2.52 -15.66
CA TYR A 145 0.96 2.51 -15.90
C TYR A 145 1.77 3.27 -14.84
N PRO A 146 3.02 2.86 -14.59
CA PRO A 146 3.94 3.59 -13.75
C PRO A 146 4.36 4.90 -14.40
N TRP A 147 4.18 6.00 -13.68
CA TRP A 147 4.58 7.33 -14.11
C TRP A 147 5.89 7.78 -13.43
N ALA A 148 6.74 8.46 -14.18
CA ALA A 148 7.97 9.09 -13.67
C ALA A 148 8.87 8.18 -12.80
N SER A 149 8.95 6.88 -13.11
CA SER A 149 9.74 5.92 -12.32
C SER A 149 11.24 6.26 -12.23
N ARG A 150 11.74 7.10 -13.15
CA ARG A 150 13.14 7.57 -13.21
C ARG A 150 13.36 8.96 -12.57
N GLY A 151 12.34 9.51 -11.92
CA GLY A 151 12.40 10.83 -11.31
C GLY A 151 11.18 11.66 -11.67
N ILE A 152 10.52 12.22 -10.66
CA ILE A 152 9.41 13.16 -10.83
C ILE A 152 9.96 14.50 -11.35
N PRO A 153 9.45 15.01 -12.49
CA PRO A 153 9.96 16.28 -13.04
C PRO A 153 9.76 17.46 -12.07
N LYS A 154 10.87 18.13 -11.72
CA LYS A 154 10.90 19.23 -10.73
C LYS A 154 10.11 20.48 -11.13
N ASN A 155 9.80 20.67 -12.42
CA ASN A 155 9.24 21.89 -12.98
C ASN A 155 7.71 21.83 -13.25
N ARG A 156 7.00 20.78 -12.83
CA ARG A 156 5.57 20.60 -13.14
C ARG A 156 4.59 21.24 -12.15
N GLY A 157 5.05 22.01 -11.17
CA GLY A 157 4.20 22.64 -10.17
C GLY A 157 3.50 21.62 -9.25
N SER A 158 2.63 22.10 -8.36
CA SER A 158 1.94 21.25 -7.37
C SER A 158 0.74 20.46 -7.93
N PHE A 159 0.24 20.82 -9.11
CA PHE A 159 -0.91 20.18 -9.75
C PHE A 159 -0.47 19.47 -11.03
N ILE A 160 -0.21 18.17 -10.92
CA ILE A 160 0.23 17.36 -12.05
C ILE A 160 -0.98 16.66 -12.66
N ARG A 161 -1.26 17.01 -13.92
CA ARG A 161 -2.21 16.31 -14.78
C ARG A 161 -1.46 15.56 -15.87
N LEU A 162 -1.78 14.29 -16.02
CA LEU A 162 -1.29 13.43 -17.10
C LEU A 162 -2.22 13.57 -18.32
N PRO A 163 -1.76 13.20 -19.52
CA PRO A 163 -2.62 13.18 -20.70
C PRO A 163 -3.88 12.34 -20.46
N GLU A 164 -4.98 12.78 -21.05
CA GLU A 164 -6.21 12.00 -21.13
C GLU A 164 -6.00 10.77 -22.02
N ASP A 165 -6.60 9.63 -21.65
CA ASP A 165 -6.56 8.39 -22.42
C ASP A 165 -7.95 7.74 -22.46
N TRP A 166 -8.75 8.15 -23.44
CA TRP A 166 -10.10 7.61 -23.63
C TRP A 166 -10.12 6.24 -24.30
N ASP A 167 -9.06 5.87 -25.02
CA ASP A 167 -8.95 4.52 -25.60
C ASP A 167 -8.80 3.48 -24.48
N HIS A 168 -8.09 3.84 -23.41
CA HIS A 168 -8.00 3.05 -22.19
C HIS A 168 -9.26 3.15 -21.32
N LEU A 169 -9.71 4.37 -21.01
CA LEU A 169 -10.77 4.59 -20.01
C LEU A 169 -12.19 4.33 -20.53
N GLY A 170 -12.43 4.56 -21.83
CA GLY A 170 -13.74 4.46 -22.48
C GLY A 170 -14.50 3.17 -22.17
N PRO A 171 -13.89 1.98 -22.36
CA PRO A 171 -14.53 0.70 -22.04
C PRO A 171 -14.98 0.56 -20.57
N PHE A 172 -14.27 1.18 -19.62
CA PHE A 172 -14.66 1.15 -18.21
C PHE A 172 -15.74 2.19 -17.89
N TYR A 173 -15.70 3.34 -18.57
CA TYR A 173 -16.78 4.33 -18.49
C TYR A 173 -18.09 3.77 -19.05
N GLU A 174 -18.05 2.99 -20.14
CA GLU A 174 -19.20 2.29 -20.71
C GLU A 174 -19.83 1.30 -19.72
N LYS A 175 -19.03 0.52 -18.98
CA LYS A 175 -19.57 -0.34 -17.89
C LYS A 175 -20.31 0.48 -16.83
N MET A 176 -19.78 1.66 -16.50
CA MET A 176 -20.44 2.55 -15.55
C MET A 176 -21.71 3.19 -16.11
N ILE A 177 -21.82 3.38 -17.43
CA ILE A 177 -23.09 3.73 -18.09
C ILE A 177 -24.12 2.61 -17.88
N ASP A 178 -23.75 1.35 -18.10
CA ASP A 178 -24.66 0.22 -17.87
C ASP A 178 -25.14 0.17 -16.42
N ARG A 179 -24.25 0.46 -15.46
CA ARG A 179 -24.56 0.52 -14.03
C ARG A 179 -25.37 1.76 -13.63
N VAL A 180 -25.14 2.90 -14.26
CA VAL A 180 -25.74 4.20 -13.95
C VAL A 180 -26.17 4.90 -15.26
N PRO A 181 -27.33 4.52 -15.84
CA PRO A 181 -27.69 4.89 -17.22
C PRO A 181 -27.73 6.39 -17.53
N ILE A 182 -27.99 7.24 -16.53
CA ILE A 182 -27.98 8.70 -16.70
C ILE A 182 -26.62 9.24 -17.19
N LEU A 183 -25.52 8.49 -16.99
CA LEU A 183 -24.19 8.84 -17.50
C LEU A 183 -24.12 8.83 -19.04
N ALA A 184 -24.98 8.09 -19.73
CA ALA A 184 -25.05 8.09 -21.20
C ALA A 184 -25.54 9.43 -21.77
N GLU A 185 -26.37 10.13 -21.00
CA GLU A 185 -27.06 11.35 -21.43
C GLU A 185 -26.40 12.62 -20.86
N THR A 186 -25.43 12.46 -19.95
CA THR A 186 -24.78 13.58 -19.26
C THR A 186 -23.43 13.88 -19.88
N GLY A 187 -23.20 15.15 -20.22
CA GLY A 187 -21.90 15.61 -20.70
C GLY A 187 -20.77 15.41 -19.67
N ILE A 188 -19.53 15.44 -20.13
CA ILE A 188 -18.34 15.33 -19.28
C ILE A 188 -17.72 16.72 -19.11
N ARG A 189 -17.61 17.16 -17.86
CA ARG A 189 -16.98 18.45 -17.51
C ARG A 189 -15.46 18.31 -17.34
N LEU A 190 -15.01 17.20 -16.77
CA LEU A 190 -13.60 16.96 -16.48
C LEU A 190 -13.27 15.49 -16.67
N HIS A 191 -12.23 15.23 -17.45
CA HIS A 191 -11.52 13.95 -17.45
C HIS A 191 -10.15 14.14 -16.81
N PHE A 192 -9.98 13.67 -15.59
CA PHE A 192 -8.75 13.82 -14.86
C PHE A 192 -7.94 12.53 -14.91
N CYS A 193 -6.66 12.66 -15.22
CA CYS A 193 -5.66 11.65 -14.96
C CYS A 193 -4.53 12.30 -14.14
N GLY A 194 -4.23 11.74 -12.98
CA GLY A 194 -3.18 12.24 -12.09
C GLY A 194 -2.32 11.12 -11.53
N PRO A 195 -1.07 11.42 -11.14
CA PRO A 195 -0.22 10.43 -10.50
C PRO A 195 -0.58 10.27 -9.03
N GLU A 196 -0.72 9.01 -8.58
CA GLU A 196 -0.91 8.65 -7.18
C GLU A 196 0.15 7.66 -6.71
N SER A 197 0.53 7.73 -5.42
CA SER A 197 1.57 6.86 -4.87
C SER A 197 1.01 5.50 -4.44
N PHE A 198 1.57 4.43 -5.02
CA PHE A 198 1.29 3.05 -4.62
C PHE A 198 2.54 2.34 -4.12
N THR A 199 2.32 1.44 -3.18
CA THR A 199 3.32 0.57 -2.53
C THR A 199 3.17 -0.85 -3.07
N PRO A 200 4.24 -1.67 -3.02
CA PRO A 200 4.20 -3.02 -3.59
C PRO A 200 3.35 -4.03 -2.80
N ASP A 201 2.98 -3.70 -1.58
CA ASP A 201 2.19 -4.56 -0.67
C ASP A 201 0.80 -4.00 -0.37
N GLY A 202 0.49 -2.78 -0.79
CA GLY A 202 -0.80 -2.15 -0.54
C GLY A 202 -0.94 -1.46 0.80
N MET A 203 0.11 -1.43 1.61
CA MET A 203 0.12 -0.78 2.91
C MET A 203 0.98 0.47 2.88
N TYR A 204 0.52 1.54 3.51
CA TYR A 204 1.34 2.75 3.63
C TYR A 204 2.54 2.52 4.55
N HIS A 205 3.53 3.40 4.48
CA HIS A 205 4.64 3.45 5.42
C HIS A 205 4.33 4.50 6.48
N LEU A 206 4.21 4.06 7.73
CA LEU A 206 3.89 4.90 8.88
C LEU A 206 4.82 4.56 10.06
N GLY A 207 5.68 5.50 10.45
CA GLY A 207 6.52 5.33 11.64
C GLY A 207 7.93 5.87 11.50
N GLU A 208 8.76 5.61 12.50
CA GLU A 208 10.18 6.00 12.50
C GLU A 208 10.97 5.18 11.47
N ALA A 209 11.84 5.83 10.72
CA ALA A 209 12.66 5.18 9.71
C ALA A 209 13.72 4.26 10.35
N PRO A 210 13.95 3.05 9.79
CA PRO A 210 14.97 2.16 10.29
C PRO A 210 16.35 2.82 10.20
N ASN A 211 17.11 2.76 11.29
CA ASN A 211 18.49 3.28 11.39
C ASN A 211 18.64 4.81 11.28
N LEU A 212 17.56 5.58 11.26
CA LEU A 212 17.61 7.05 11.31
C LEU A 212 16.62 7.60 12.35
N ARG A 213 17.16 7.90 13.53
CA ARG A 213 16.39 8.41 14.67
C ARG A 213 15.72 9.74 14.36
N ASN A 214 14.51 9.90 14.87
CA ASN A 214 13.63 11.05 14.77
C ASN A 214 13.19 11.44 13.34
N TYR A 215 13.47 10.60 12.34
CA TYR A 215 12.94 10.77 10.99
C TYR A 215 11.76 9.82 10.80
N PHE A 216 10.56 10.38 10.68
CA PHE A 216 9.31 9.62 10.54
C PHE A 216 8.82 9.65 9.09
N ILE A 217 8.04 8.64 8.72
CA ILE A 217 7.47 8.47 7.38
C ILE A 217 5.95 8.41 7.50
N ALA A 218 5.26 9.13 6.62
CA ALA A 218 3.83 8.98 6.33
C ALA A 218 3.64 9.09 4.81
N ALA A 219 3.84 7.98 4.10
CA ALA A 219 3.85 7.97 2.64
C ALA A 219 3.29 6.67 2.05
N GLY A 220 2.93 6.71 0.76
CA GLY A 220 2.46 5.52 0.05
C GLY A 220 1.03 5.11 0.40
N PHE A 221 0.11 6.06 0.54
CA PHE A 221 -1.26 5.82 0.98
C PHE A 221 -2.19 5.13 -0.04
N ASN A 222 -1.70 4.64 -1.18
CA ASN A 222 -2.45 3.75 -2.09
C ASN A 222 -3.89 4.23 -2.41
N SER A 223 -4.06 5.51 -2.74
CA SER A 223 -5.37 6.14 -2.99
C SER A 223 -6.35 6.22 -1.80
N VAL A 224 -5.94 5.85 -0.59
CA VAL A 224 -6.75 5.95 0.64
C VAL A 224 -6.24 7.02 1.61
N GLY A 225 -5.37 7.92 1.15
CA GLY A 225 -4.72 8.95 1.98
C GLY A 225 -5.68 9.98 2.56
N PHE A 226 -6.73 10.36 1.82
CA PHE A 226 -7.76 11.25 2.35
C PHE A 226 -8.53 10.60 3.51
N LEU A 227 -8.81 9.29 3.41
CA LEU A 227 -9.55 8.54 4.42
C LEU A 227 -8.70 8.26 5.66
N SER A 228 -7.45 7.87 5.45
CA SER A 228 -6.56 7.38 6.51
C SER A 228 -5.70 8.48 7.13
N GLY A 229 -5.48 9.59 6.41
CA GLY A 229 -4.54 10.65 6.79
C GLY A 229 -4.77 11.24 8.19
N PRO A 230 -6.01 11.61 8.58
CA PRO A 230 -6.28 12.13 9.91
C PRO A 230 -5.91 11.14 11.04
N GLY A 231 -6.26 9.86 10.88
CA GLY A 231 -5.93 8.82 11.84
C GLY A 231 -4.42 8.55 11.91
N ALA A 232 -3.78 8.41 10.74
CA ALA A 232 -2.33 8.22 10.63
C ALA A 232 -1.54 9.38 11.26
N GLY A 233 -1.99 10.62 11.06
CA GLY A 233 -1.41 11.80 11.68
C GLY A 233 -1.54 11.80 13.20
N GLY A 234 -2.68 11.35 13.74
CA GLY A 234 -2.88 11.17 15.19
C GLY A 234 -1.91 10.14 15.78
N VAL A 235 -1.82 8.96 15.17
CA VAL A 235 -0.90 7.90 15.62
C VAL A 235 0.56 8.36 15.59
N LEU A 236 0.99 9.10 14.55
CA LEU A 236 2.34 9.65 14.51
C LEU A 236 2.59 10.72 15.56
N ALA A 237 1.60 11.56 15.85
CA ALA A 237 1.72 12.56 16.91
C ALA A 237 1.96 11.89 18.27
N ASP A 238 1.14 10.88 18.61
CA ASP A 238 1.31 10.09 19.83
C ASP A 238 2.69 9.41 19.85
N TRP A 239 3.11 8.82 18.73
CA TRP A 239 4.40 8.13 18.63
C TRP A 239 5.59 9.08 18.82
N ILE A 240 5.54 10.27 18.25
CA ILE A 240 6.61 11.28 18.42
C ILE A 240 6.68 11.77 19.88
N ILE A 241 5.53 11.94 20.55
CA ILE A 241 5.45 12.47 21.91
C ILE A 241 5.81 11.41 22.95
N ASP A 242 5.23 10.21 22.84
CA ASP A 242 5.32 9.16 23.85
C ASP A 242 6.45 8.15 23.58
N GLY A 243 7.02 8.16 22.36
CA GLY A 243 8.07 7.23 21.92
C GLY A 243 7.55 5.86 21.46
N THR A 244 6.25 5.62 21.53
CA THR A 244 5.57 4.39 21.08
C THR A 244 4.23 4.73 20.42
N PRO A 245 3.77 3.98 19.40
CA PRO A 245 2.48 4.26 18.77
C PRO A 245 1.32 3.92 19.71
N SER A 246 0.19 4.63 19.56
CA SER A 246 -1.03 4.40 20.36
C SER A 246 -1.80 3.13 19.96
N ILE A 247 -1.50 2.57 18.80
CA ILE A 247 -2.02 1.30 18.29
C ILE A 247 -0.91 0.50 17.60
N ASP A 248 -1.04 -0.82 17.58
CA ASP A 248 -0.09 -1.70 16.90
C ASP A 248 -0.36 -1.71 15.38
N LEU A 249 0.67 -1.45 14.57
CA LEU A 249 0.58 -1.31 13.11
C LEU A 249 1.79 -1.95 12.38
N PRO A 250 2.10 -3.24 12.62
CA PRO A 250 3.28 -3.88 12.06
C PRO A 250 3.25 -3.93 10.53
N GLU A 251 2.07 -3.96 9.91
CA GLU A 251 1.92 -3.94 8.45
C GLU A 251 2.24 -2.56 7.84
N ALA A 252 2.19 -1.48 8.64
CA ALA A 252 2.56 -0.15 8.20
C ALA A 252 4.01 0.24 8.57
N ASP A 253 4.68 -0.57 9.39
CA ASP A 253 6.05 -0.34 9.85
C ASP A 253 7.01 -0.17 8.66
N PRO A 254 7.77 0.93 8.56
CA PRO A 254 8.78 1.12 7.51
C PRO A 254 9.90 0.05 7.51
N GLY A 255 10.19 -0.58 8.65
CA GLY A 255 11.15 -1.67 8.82
C GLY A 255 10.77 -2.98 8.14
N ARG A 256 9.52 -3.13 7.66
CA ARG A 256 9.12 -4.31 6.89
C ARG A 256 9.74 -4.36 5.49
N THR A 257 10.18 -3.20 4.98
CA THR A 257 10.71 -3.04 3.63
C THR A 257 11.89 -3.96 3.35
N GLN A 258 11.79 -4.73 2.27
CA GLN A 258 12.88 -5.55 1.77
C GLN A 258 13.74 -4.77 0.78
N ARG A 259 15.05 -5.05 0.76
CA ARG A 259 16.02 -4.37 -0.13
C ARG A 259 15.66 -4.41 -1.62
N HIS A 260 14.95 -5.44 -2.08
CA HIS A 260 14.56 -5.54 -3.48
C HIS A 260 13.32 -4.70 -3.81
N GLU A 261 12.53 -4.32 -2.80
CA GLU A 261 11.29 -3.57 -2.98
C GLU A 261 11.53 -2.11 -3.35
N VAL A 262 12.71 -1.56 -3.04
CA VAL A 262 13.11 -0.22 -3.53
C VAL A 262 13.64 -0.23 -4.96
N ASN A 263 13.80 -1.41 -5.57
CA ASN A 263 14.25 -1.48 -6.95
C ASN A 263 13.17 -0.93 -7.89
N ARG A 264 13.56 0.03 -8.73
CA ARG A 264 12.66 0.66 -9.71
C ARG A 264 11.88 -0.35 -10.56
N ARG A 265 12.52 -1.39 -11.09
CA ARG A 265 11.86 -2.38 -11.96
C ARG A 265 10.91 -3.30 -11.19
N PHE A 266 11.19 -3.52 -9.90
CA PHE A 266 10.27 -4.24 -9.02
C PHE A 266 9.02 -3.40 -8.81
N LEU A 267 9.18 -2.13 -8.41
CA LEU A 267 8.07 -1.20 -8.19
C LEU A 267 7.22 -0.97 -9.43
N GLU A 268 7.84 -0.77 -10.60
CA GLU A 268 7.14 -0.62 -11.90
C GLU A 268 6.17 -1.78 -12.20
N LYS A 269 6.44 -2.98 -11.66
CA LYS A 269 5.62 -4.18 -11.87
C LYS A 269 4.67 -4.46 -10.70
N ARG A 270 5.21 -4.48 -9.48
CA ARG A 270 4.48 -4.93 -8.28
C ARG A 270 3.48 -3.89 -7.78
N ALA A 271 3.83 -2.61 -7.81
CA ALA A 271 2.87 -1.57 -7.43
C ALA A 271 1.71 -1.49 -8.44
N LEU A 272 2.00 -1.71 -9.73
CA LEU A 272 0.96 -1.75 -10.78
C LEU A 272 0.00 -2.92 -10.57
N GLU A 273 0.52 -4.13 -10.32
CA GLU A 273 -0.33 -5.29 -10.01
C GLU A 273 -1.25 -5.02 -8.79
N TYR A 274 -0.77 -4.26 -7.80
CA TYR A 274 -1.63 -3.89 -6.67
C TYR A 274 -2.77 -2.96 -7.08
N LEU A 275 -2.49 -1.95 -7.90
CA LEU A 275 -3.52 -1.06 -8.45
C LEU A 275 -4.55 -1.86 -9.25
N ASP A 276 -4.10 -2.68 -10.20
CA ASP A 276 -4.97 -3.49 -11.06
C ASP A 276 -5.87 -4.45 -10.26
N GLU A 277 -5.38 -4.93 -9.11
CA GLU A 277 -6.14 -5.83 -8.22
C GLU A 277 -7.00 -5.12 -7.17
N SER A 278 -7.05 -3.78 -7.14
CA SER A 278 -7.72 -3.04 -6.06
C SER A 278 -9.21 -3.37 -5.94
N TYR A 279 -9.86 -3.67 -7.06
CA TYR A 279 -11.30 -3.99 -7.15
C TYR A 279 -11.58 -5.46 -7.46
N GLU A 280 -10.52 -6.26 -7.60
CA GLU A 280 -10.60 -7.71 -7.77
C GLU A 280 -11.03 -8.40 -6.48
N ILE A 281 -11.45 -9.66 -6.60
CA ILE A 281 -11.76 -10.47 -5.42
C ILE A 281 -10.46 -10.86 -4.70
N HIS A 282 -10.33 -10.44 -3.43
CA HIS A 282 -9.19 -10.73 -2.57
C HIS A 282 -9.38 -12.06 -1.85
N TYR A 283 -9.15 -13.16 -2.57
CA TYR A 283 -9.24 -14.49 -1.98
C TYR A 283 -8.16 -14.72 -0.91
N PRO A 284 -8.48 -15.49 0.16
CA PRO A 284 -7.46 -15.98 1.09
C PRO A 284 -6.34 -16.69 0.33
N PHE A 285 -5.09 -16.38 0.71
CA PHE A 285 -3.87 -16.95 0.12
C PHE A 285 -3.61 -16.58 -1.35
N LYS A 286 -4.33 -15.59 -1.92
CA LYS A 286 -4.04 -15.09 -3.27
C LYS A 286 -2.58 -14.68 -3.40
N GLN A 287 -1.90 -15.22 -4.41
CA GLN A 287 -0.49 -14.97 -4.68
C GLN A 287 -0.33 -13.88 -5.74
N LYS A 288 0.63 -12.99 -5.50
CA LYS A 288 1.11 -12.06 -6.53
C LYS A 288 1.80 -12.83 -7.65
N THR A 289 1.58 -12.39 -8.87
CA THR A 289 2.10 -12.98 -10.11
C THR A 289 3.25 -12.17 -10.68
N SER A 290 3.32 -10.87 -10.36
CA SER A 290 4.41 -10.01 -10.80
C SER A 290 5.67 -10.18 -9.93
N ALA A 291 6.83 -9.88 -10.52
CA ALA A 291 8.12 -9.77 -9.82
C ALA A 291 8.49 -10.98 -8.93
N ARG A 292 8.28 -12.19 -9.46
CA ARG A 292 8.56 -13.48 -8.80
C ARG A 292 10.01 -13.95 -8.97
N GLU A 293 10.35 -15.01 -8.26
CA GLU A 293 11.61 -15.75 -8.38
C GLU A 293 12.87 -14.94 -8.00
N LEU A 294 12.72 -13.93 -7.14
CA LEU A 294 13.83 -13.06 -6.70
C LEU A 294 14.80 -13.77 -5.75
N ARG A 295 14.27 -14.62 -4.86
CA ARG A 295 15.05 -15.39 -3.89
C ARG A 295 14.57 -16.83 -3.91
N LYS A 296 15.50 -17.75 -4.19
CA LYS A 296 15.27 -19.18 -4.22
C LYS A 296 16.15 -19.84 -3.17
N SER A 297 15.60 -20.80 -2.43
CA SER A 297 16.40 -21.59 -1.51
C SER A 297 17.33 -22.54 -2.26
N PRO A 298 18.37 -23.09 -1.60
CA PRO A 298 19.15 -24.19 -2.16
C PRO A 298 18.33 -25.45 -2.48
N LEU A 299 17.10 -25.56 -1.95
CA LEU A 299 16.19 -26.68 -2.19
C LEU A 299 15.17 -26.41 -3.29
N PHE A 300 15.08 -25.18 -3.81
CA PHE A 300 14.03 -24.75 -4.74
C PHE A 300 13.78 -25.75 -5.88
N HIS A 301 14.81 -26.13 -6.65
CA HIS A 301 14.64 -27.05 -7.79
C HIS A 301 14.28 -28.48 -7.37
N ARG A 302 14.69 -28.90 -6.16
CA ARG A 302 14.28 -30.20 -5.61
C ARG A 302 12.81 -30.19 -5.23
N THR A 303 12.35 -29.12 -4.58
CA THR A 303 10.93 -28.96 -4.21
C THR A 303 10.05 -28.77 -5.45
N GLU A 304 10.52 -28.03 -6.45
CA GLU A 304 9.83 -27.84 -7.73
C GLU A 304 9.61 -29.17 -8.46
N SER A 305 10.66 -30.00 -8.50
CA SER A 305 10.62 -31.35 -9.09
C SER A 305 9.72 -32.29 -8.30
N ALA A 306 9.59 -32.09 -6.98
CA ALA A 306 8.67 -32.82 -6.12
C ALA A 306 7.21 -32.35 -6.20
N GLY A 307 6.89 -31.38 -7.07
CA GLY A 307 5.52 -30.93 -7.27
C GLY A 307 5.14 -29.65 -6.53
N ALA A 308 6.10 -28.92 -5.97
CA ALA A 308 5.80 -27.70 -5.20
C ALA A 308 5.00 -26.67 -6.02
N VAL A 309 3.98 -26.12 -5.36
CA VAL A 309 3.24 -24.93 -5.78
C VAL A 309 3.68 -23.79 -4.90
N PHE A 310 4.34 -22.80 -5.51
CA PHE A 310 5.05 -21.77 -4.79
C PHE A 310 4.17 -20.55 -4.46
N GLY A 311 4.25 -20.10 -3.21
CA GLY A 311 3.89 -18.74 -2.83
C GLY A 311 5.11 -17.85 -2.67
N GLU A 312 4.89 -16.54 -2.65
CA GLU A 312 5.94 -15.55 -2.47
C GLU A 312 5.75 -14.78 -1.16
N LEU A 313 6.83 -14.63 -0.40
CA LEU A 313 6.89 -13.74 0.76
C LEU A 313 8.29 -13.16 0.91
N ALA A 314 8.40 -11.83 1.03
CA ALA A 314 9.66 -11.12 1.19
C ALA A 314 10.72 -11.48 0.10
N GLY A 315 10.24 -11.68 -1.12
CA GLY A 315 10.99 -12.09 -2.31
C GLY A 315 11.30 -13.58 -2.40
N TRP A 316 10.99 -14.38 -1.37
CA TRP A 316 11.25 -15.82 -1.35
C TRP A 316 10.15 -16.61 -2.02
N GLU A 317 10.54 -17.50 -2.93
CA GLU A 317 9.70 -18.59 -3.40
C GLU A 317 9.63 -19.70 -2.34
N ARG A 318 8.44 -19.94 -1.82
CA ARG A 318 8.17 -20.89 -0.73
C ARG A 318 7.23 -21.98 -1.23
N PRO A 319 7.59 -23.28 -1.11
CA PRO A 319 6.63 -24.35 -1.32
C PRO A 319 5.48 -24.21 -0.32
N ASN A 320 4.28 -23.90 -0.81
CA ASN A 320 3.10 -23.77 0.05
C ASN A 320 2.35 -25.10 0.18
N TRP A 321 2.33 -25.90 -0.89
CA TRP A 321 1.79 -27.25 -0.97
C TRP A 321 2.39 -27.99 -2.18
N TYR A 322 2.17 -29.30 -2.27
CA TYR A 322 2.70 -30.12 -3.37
C TYR A 322 1.57 -30.76 -4.19
N ALA A 323 1.57 -30.50 -5.49
CA ALA A 323 0.64 -31.12 -6.44
C ALA A 323 1.16 -32.51 -6.85
N PRO A 324 0.32 -33.55 -6.84
CA PRO A 324 0.66 -34.87 -7.37
C PRO A 324 0.99 -34.84 -8.87
N ASP A 325 1.66 -35.91 -9.33
CA ASP A 325 1.94 -36.08 -10.75
C ASP A 325 0.66 -36.06 -11.59
N GLY A 326 0.65 -35.22 -12.62
CA GLY A 326 -0.50 -35.06 -13.53
C GLY A 326 -1.53 -34.02 -13.07
N GLU A 327 -1.42 -33.45 -11.88
CA GLU A 327 -2.30 -32.37 -11.43
C GLU A 327 -1.74 -30.97 -11.76
N PRO A 328 -2.61 -29.98 -12.07
CA PRO A 328 -2.17 -28.61 -12.31
C PRO A 328 -1.52 -27.97 -11.08
N LYS A 329 -0.33 -27.38 -11.25
CA LYS A 329 0.39 -26.62 -10.22
C LYS A 329 -0.15 -25.19 -10.07
N THR A 330 -1.46 -25.04 -9.88
CA THR A 330 -2.14 -23.75 -9.81
C THR A 330 -3.10 -23.69 -8.62
N TYR A 331 -3.31 -22.49 -8.08
CA TYR A 331 -4.34 -22.28 -7.08
C TYR A 331 -5.72 -22.25 -7.72
N GLN A 332 -6.68 -22.94 -7.10
CA GLN A 332 -8.11 -22.74 -7.34
C GLN A 332 -8.68 -22.01 -6.12
N TYR A 333 -8.75 -20.69 -6.23
CA TYR A 333 -9.13 -19.83 -5.11
C TYR A 333 -10.60 -20.01 -4.74
N SER A 334 -10.87 -19.95 -3.44
CA SER A 334 -12.21 -20.04 -2.86
C SER A 334 -12.19 -19.45 -1.45
N TYR A 335 -13.35 -18.99 -1.00
CA TYR A 335 -13.59 -18.69 0.42
C TYR A 335 -13.84 -19.97 1.25
N ASN A 336 -14.08 -21.11 0.59
CA ASN A 336 -14.17 -22.42 1.22
C ASN A 336 -12.82 -23.15 1.17
N ARG A 337 -12.83 -24.45 1.45
CA ARG A 337 -11.66 -25.31 1.23
C ARG A 337 -11.20 -25.20 -0.24
N GLN A 338 -9.96 -24.81 -0.42
CA GLN A 338 -9.33 -24.69 -1.74
C GLN A 338 -8.72 -26.03 -2.16
N ASN A 339 -8.28 -26.14 -3.42
CA ASN A 339 -7.77 -27.38 -4.01
C ASN A 339 -6.56 -27.98 -3.26
N TRP A 340 -5.77 -27.15 -2.57
CA TRP A 340 -4.62 -27.60 -1.79
C TRP A 340 -4.97 -28.29 -0.46
N PHE A 341 -6.23 -28.25 0.00
CA PHE A 341 -6.60 -28.69 1.34
C PHE A 341 -6.27 -30.17 1.61
N GLU A 342 -6.66 -31.07 0.70
CA GLU A 342 -6.41 -32.51 0.87
C GLU A 342 -4.92 -32.86 0.69
N HIS A 343 -4.20 -32.12 -0.17
CA HIS A 343 -2.76 -32.27 -0.32
C HIS A 343 -2.01 -31.86 0.96
N SER A 344 -2.38 -30.71 1.55
CA SER A 344 -1.83 -30.28 2.83
C SER A 344 -2.18 -31.25 3.97
N ALA A 345 -3.38 -31.85 3.96
CA ALA A 345 -3.75 -32.89 4.92
C ALA A 345 -2.90 -34.16 4.78
N ALA A 346 -2.50 -34.52 3.55
CA ALA A 346 -1.58 -35.62 3.28
C ALA A 346 -0.16 -35.29 3.76
N GLU A 347 0.35 -34.08 3.50
CA GLU A 347 1.64 -33.60 4.03
C GLU A 347 1.66 -33.63 5.56
N HIS A 348 0.60 -33.13 6.20
CA HIS A 348 0.44 -33.18 7.65
C HIS A 348 0.50 -34.61 8.19
N ARG A 349 -0.23 -35.56 7.57
CA ARG A 349 -0.19 -36.98 7.94
C ARG A 349 1.21 -37.57 7.77
N ALA A 350 1.90 -37.28 6.67
CA ALA A 350 3.27 -37.75 6.43
C ALA A 350 4.24 -37.26 7.51
N VAL A 351 4.14 -36.00 7.94
CA VAL A 351 4.95 -35.46 9.05
C VAL A 351 4.63 -36.15 10.38
N ARG A 352 3.35 -36.46 10.65
CA ARG A 352 2.91 -37.09 11.90
C ARG A 352 3.26 -38.56 12.00
N GLU A 353 3.15 -39.29 10.90
CA GLU A 353 3.20 -40.76 10.87
C GLU A 353 4.51 -41.28 10.26
N SER A 354 5.36 -40.40 9.74
CA SER A 354 6.61 -40.77 9.07
C SER A 354 7.69 -39.69 9.27
N VAL A 355 8.21 -39.11 8.19
CA VAL A 355 9.23 -38.07 8.23
C VAL A 355 8.89 -37.01 7.18
N GLY A 356 8.99 -35.75 7.56
CA GLY A 356 8.81 -34.61 6.65
C GLY A 356 10.04 -33.71 6.64
N MET A 357 10.30 -33.10 5.49
CA MET A 357 11.35 -32.10 5.34
C MET A 357 10.68 -30.78 4.99
N LEU A 358 10.92 -29.75 5.81
CA LEU A 358 10.39 -28.40 5.60
C LEU A 358 11.51 -27.45 5.21
N ASP A 359 11.32 -26.70 4.13
CA ASP A 359 12.25 -25.65 3.75
C ASP A 359 12.01 -24.37 4.57
N VAL A 360 12.85 -24.15 5.59
CA VAL A 360 12.81 -22.96 6.46
C VAL A 360 13.87 -21.90 6.08
N SER A 361 14.39 -21.96 4.84
CA SER A 361 15.41 -21.03 4.35
C SER A 361 14.96 -19.57 4.36
N SER A 362 13.65 -19.31 4.29
CA SER A 362 13.07 -17.96 4.26
C SER A 362 13.03 -17.24 5.62
N PHE A 363 13.23 -17.94 6.74
CA PHE A 363 13.21 -17.32 8.08
C PHE A 363 14.26 -16.21 8.21
N GLY A 364 13.92 -15.15 8.96
CA GLY A 364 14.89 -14.15 9.40
C GLY A 364 16.00 -14.80 10.22
N LYS A 365 17.26 -14.55 9.85
CA LYS A 365 18.44 -15.12 10.50
C LYS A 365 19.39 -13.98 10.84
N ILE A 366 19.56 -13.72 12.13
CA ILE A 366 20.41 -12.63 12.64
C ILE A 366 21.53 -13.25 13.48
N MET A 367 22.77 -12.89 13.17
CA MET A 367 23.94 -13.29 13.93
C MET A 367 24.35 -12.13 14.85
N VAL A 368 24.32 -12.36 16.16
CA VAL A 368 24.76 -11.39 17.17
C VAL A 368 26.06 -11.88 17.78
N GLN A 369 27.16 -11.15 17.57
CA GLN A 369 28.50 -11.55 18.00
C GLN A 369 29.24 -10.38 18.64
N GLY A 370 30.15 -10.69 19.55
CA GLY A 370 30.97 -9.71 20.26
C GLY A 370 30.94 -9.94 21.77
N ARG A 371 31.87 -9.29 22.48
CA ARG A 371 32.02 -9.43 23.94
C ARG A 371 30.75 -9.07 24.74
N ASP A 372 29.90 -8.23 24.16
CA ASP A 372 28.69 -7.71 24.78
C ASP A 372 27.40 -8.39 24.29
N ALA A 373 27.52 -9.45 23.46
CA ALA A 373 26.36 -10.11 22.82
C ALA A 373 25.36 -10.68 23.83
N GLN A 374 25.84 -11.41 24.83
CA GLN A 374 24.99 -12.01 25.88
C GLN A 374 24.29 -10.92 26.70
N SER A 375 25.03 -9.90 27.14
CA SER A 375 24.48 -8.76 27.88
C SER A 375 23.46 -7.96 27.05
N PHE A 376 23.68 -7.82 25.74
CA PHE A 376 22.75 -7.16 24.84
C PHE A 376 21.45 -7.96 24.70
N LEU A 377 21.54 -9.25 24.39
CA LEU A 377 20.37 -10.11 24.25
C LEU A 377 19.58 -10.20 25.56
N SER A 378 20.25 -10.29 26.71
CA SER A 378 19.58 -10.33 28.01
C SER A 378 18.79 -9.07 28.36
N ARG A 379 19.12 -7.93 27.75
CA ARG A 379 18.32 -6.69 27.91
C ARG A 379 17.13 -6.63 26.95
N LEU A 380 17.22 -7.30 25.81
CA LEU A 380 16.19 -7.28 24.75
C LEU A 380 15.15 -8.39 24.95
N SER A 381 15.59 -9.54 25.43
CA SER A 381 14.80 -10.76 25.60
C SER A 381 14.01 -10.77 26.91
N VAL A 382 12.82 -11.37 26.90
CA VAL A 382 12.01 -11.58 28.11
C VAL A 382 12.31 -12.89 28.83
N ASN A 383 13.06 -13.80 28.21
CA ASN A 383 13.52 -15.06 28.81
C ASN A 383 15.02 -14.99 29.15
N ASN A 384 15.48 -15.93 29.99
CA ASN A 384 16.90 -16.02 30.31
C ASN A 384 17.69 -16.60 29.13
N VAL A 385 18.48 -15.73 28.48
CA VAL A 385 19.39 -16.09 27.37
C VAL A 385 20.84 -16.28 27.82
N ASP A 386 21.11 -16.20 29.14
CA ASP A 386 22.38 -16.58 29.73
C ASP A 386 22.40 -18.09 30.00
N PHE A 387 22.86 -18.85 29.01
CA PHE A 387 22.94 -20.31 29.07
C PHE A 387 24.16 -20.83 28.32
N GLU A 388 24.53 -22.09 28.61
CA GLU A 388 25.69 -22.74 28.03
C GLU A 388 25.58 -22.90 26.50
N PRO A 389 26.69 -22.76 25.74
CA PRO A 389 26.68 -22.94 24.29
C PRO A 389 26.04 -24.26 23.85
N GLY A 390 25.15 -24.19 22.84
CA GLY A 390 24.40 -25.33 22.31
C GLY A 390 22.92 -25.38 22.74
N GLY A 391 22.51 -24.54 23.69
CA GLY A 391 21.09 -24.37 24.04
C GLY A 391 20.29 -23.57 22.99
N ILE A 392 18.97 -23.69 23.07
CA ILE A 392 18.02 -22.90 22.27
C ILE A 392 16.97 -22.36 23.23
N VAL A 393 16.72 -21.05 23.17
CA VAL A 393 15.71 -20.37 24.00
C VAL A 393 14.73 -19.65 23.09
N TYR A 394 13.44 -19.91 23.30
CA TYR A 394 12.36 -19.08 22.76
C TYR A 394 12.12 -17.92 23.73
N THR A 395 12.14 -16.69 23.21
CA THR A 395 12.09 -15.45 23.99
C THR A 395 11.51 -14.31 23.19
#